data_AF-C7QBU6-F1
#
_entry.id   AF-C7QBU6-F1
#
_cell.length_a   1.000
_cell.length_b   1.000
_cell.length_c   1.000
_cell.angle_alpha   90.00
_cell.angle_beta   90.00
_cell.angle_gamma   90.00
#
_symmetry.space_group_name_H-M   'P 1'
#
loop_
_entity.id
_entity.type
_entity.pdbx_description
1 polymer ?
#
loop_
_entity_poly.entity_id
_entity_poly.type
_entity_poly.pdbx_seq_one_letter_code
_entity_poly.pdbx_strand_id
1 'polypeptide(L)'
;MANHDDVRIDLAGILRQLEDNGYDDVRVEFAPVGTAGPAVSDAVSRGVVAANEAAADRVWGAAPTATLAGVSVKLMDPYDLDAVSEWLAAFAEVLRAGGLSGDLRATPLVGLPEWISQIADPMVTAYVALAAPAPGRSTDQWCERAVRWASEAGGDAYLSSAGMNQVDTSGEVAAHLSSVLLASSSAAVRYADEGASRAAFVHMNPNGQAVYQVYDPAASPAAQVDRARAAILAEAAQASFAFVAPTPYQVYSWDDRGRALQPLQPLWPEIGAAVLRVHANLWSRLVPDAHCIQLLTQEHMSLVSDLSQWSVTEVTPGRFLVEASDLAEWLRPGGPANSTVDKARADFGRALASPDDLR
;
A
#
# COMPACT_ATOMS: atom_id res chain seq x y z
N MET A 1 36.43 -7.93 22.89
CA MET A 1 35.17 -7.19 22.76
C MET A 1 35.40 -6.09 21.76
N ALA A 2 34.89 -6.25 20.53
CA ALA A 2 35.00 -5.21 19.52
C ALA A 2 34.10 -4.03 19.93
N ASN A 3 34.62 -2.81 19.80
CA ASN A 3 33.90 -1.59 20.10
C ASN A 3 32.77 -1.44 19.07
N HIS A 4 31.55 -1.87 19.41
CA HIS A 4 30.37 -1.80 18.53
C HIS A 4 29.66 -0.43 18.64
N ASP A 5 30.35 0.58 19.16
CA ASP A 5 29.77 1.90 19.50
C ASP A 5 29.83 2.90 18.35
N ASP A 6 29.92 2.44 17.09
CA ASP A 6 30.10 3.32 15.94
C ASP A 6 29.15 3.02 14.78
N VAL A 7 28.84 4.06 14.01
CA VAL A 7 28.14 3.99 12.71
C VAL A 7 29.20 3.83 11.63
N ARG A 8 29.23 2.66 10.99
CA ARG A 8 30.19 2.33 9.93
C ARG A 8 29.63 2.74 8.57
N ILE A 9 30.39 3.48 7.78
CA ILE A 9 29.96 3.93 6.45
C ILE A 9 30.63 3.06 5.38
N ASP A 10 29.83 2.30 4.61
CA ASP A 10 30.27 1.61 3.40
C ASP A 10 30.24 2.56 2.20
N LEU A 11 31.13 3.55 2.22
CA LEU A 11 31.22 4.56 1.17
C LEU A 11 31.49 3.92 -0.19
N ALA A 12 32.36 2.90 -0.24
CA ALA A 12 32.71 2.22 -1.47
C ALA A 12 31.50 1.50 -2.10
N GLY A 13 30.67 0.84 -1.30
CA GLY A 13 29.43 0.22 -1.77
C GLY A 13 28.41 1.24 -2.26
N ILE A 14 28.24 2.35 -1.54
CA ILE A 14 27.32 3.44 -1.92
C ILE A 14 27.74 4.06 -3.24
N LEU A 15 29.02 4.42 -3.41
CA LEU A 15 29.53 5.03 -4.63
C LEU A 15 29.46 4.08 -5.83
N ARG A 16 29.70 2.78 -5.63
CA ARG A 16 29.54 1.78 -6.69
C ARG A 16 28.09 1.69 -7.15
N GLN A 17 27.13 1.63 -6.23
CA GLN A 17 25.71 1.58 -6.60
C GLN A 17 25.28 2.87 -7.31
N LEU A 18 25.83 4.01 -6.90
CA LEU A 18 25.58 5.27 -7.59
C LEU A 18 26.09 5.25 -9.04
N GLU A 19 27.30 4.73 -9.27
CA GLU A 19 27.86 4.53 -10.61
C GLU A 19 27.02 3.54 -11.45
N ASP A 20 26.60 2.42 -10.87
CA ASP A 20 25.73 1.43 -11.53
C ASP A 20 24.38 2.04 -11.95
N ASN A 21 23.90 3.05 -11.22
CA ASN A 21 22.69 3.81 -11.52
C ASN A 21 22.94 5.01 -12.45
N GLY A 22 24.12 5.15 -13.05
CA GLY A 22 24.45 6.25 -13.96
C GLY A 22 24.56 7.62 -13.28
N TYR A 23 24.77 7.66 -11.96
CA TYR A 23 24.82 8.86 -11.11
C TYR A 23 23.50 9.61 -10.94
N ASP A 24 22.36 9.01 -11.31
CA ASP A 24 21.05 9.67 -11.17
C ASP A 24 20.56 9.69 -9.71
N ASP A 25 20.68 8.57 -9.00
CA ASP A 25 20.34 8.46 -7.58
C ASP A 25 21.00 7.26 -6.89
N VAL A 26 21.06 7.34 -5.56
CA VAL A 26 21.41 6.21 -4.70
C VAL A 26 20.54 6.20 -3.45
N ARG A 27 20.18 5.01 -2.98
CA ARG A 27 19.50 4.83 -1.69
C ARG A 27 20.49 4.34 -0.66
N VAL A 28 20.52 5.01 0.50
CA VAL A 28 21.43 4.69 1.60
C VAL A 28 20.61 4.19 2.77
N GLU A 29 20.85 2.95 3.19
CA GLU A 29 20.21 2.27 4.32
C GLU A 29 21.08 2.39 5.56
N PHE A 30 20.51 2.89 6.65
CA PHE A 30 21.04 2.70 7.99
C PHE A 30 20.43 1.44 8.60
N ALA A 31 21.26 0.42 8.79
CA ALA A 31 20.92 -0.84 9.46
C ALA A 31 21.46 -0.79 10.91
N PRO A 32 20.63 -0.48 11.92
CA PRO A 32 21.07 -0.38 13.31
C PRO A 32 21.50 -1.74 13.87
N VAL A 33 22.47 -1.74 14.78
CA VAL A 33 22.72 -2.88 15.66
C VAL A 33 21.67 -2.88 16.77
N GLY A 34 20.89 -3.96 16.87
CA GLY A 34 19.81 -4.10 17.86
C GLY A 34 18.43 -3.90 17.25
N THR A 35 17.46 -3.49 18.07
CA THR A 35 16.07 -3.39 17.64
C THR A 35 15.80 -2.09 16.89
N ALA A 36 15.30 -2.23 15.65
CA ALA A 36 14.61 -1.15 14.95
C ALA A 36 13.41 -0.64 15.79
N GLY A 37 13.04 0.63 15.60
CA GLY A 37 11.91 1.21 16.30
C GLY A 37 11.77 2.72 16.07
N PRO A 38 10.75 3.36 16.66
CA PRO A 38 10.45 4.78 16.45
C PRO A 38 11.64 5.70 16.72
N ALA A 39 12.45 5.38 17.73
CA ALA A 39 13.66 6.15 18.06
C ALA A 39 14.69 6.16 16.92
N VAL A 40 14.82 5.06 16.17
CA VAL A 40 15.70 5.00 14.99
C VAL A 40 15.15 5.87 13.87
N SER A 41 13.85 5.77 13.57
CA SER A 41 13.19 6.60 12.54
C SER A 41 13.29 8.10 12.86
N ASP A 42 13.12 8.48 14.12
CA ASP A 42 13.26 9.87 14.58
C ASP A 42 14.70 10.37 14.44
N ALA A 43 15.68 9.55 14.81
CA ALA A 43 17.10 9.88 14.68
C ALA A 43 17.52 10.01 13.22
N VAL A 44 17.07 9.10 12.36
CA VAL A 44 17.30 9.16 10.91
C VAL A 44 16.66 10.41 10.32
N SER A 45 15.43 10.75 10.71
CA SER A 45 14.77 11.98 10.23
C SER A 45 15.55 13.25 10.60
N ARG A 46 16.05 13.34 11.84
CA ARG A 46 16.95 14.44 12.24
C ARG A 46 18.27 14.42 11.48
N GLY A 47 18.83 13.23 11.25
CA GLY A 47 20.04 13.04 10.46
C GLY A 47 19.89 13.56 9.05
N VAL A 48 18.77 13.27 8.37
CA VAL A 48 18.50 13.77 7.01
C VAL A 48 18.47 15.30 6.99
N VAL A 49 17.79 15.94 7.96
CA VAL A 49 17.73 17.41 8.03
C VAL A 49 19.14 18.00 8.17
N ALA A 50 19.93 17.51 9.14
CA ALA A 50 21.29 18.01 9.36
C ALA A 50 22.22 17.76 8.16
N ALA A 51 22.08 16.59 7.51
CA ALA A 51 22.90 16.24 6.36
C ALA A 51 22.55 17.08 5.12
N ASN A 52 21.27 17.39 4.91
CA ASN A 52 20.83 18.32 3.85
C ASN A 52 21.37 19.73 4.11
N GLU A 53 21.41 20.20 5.36
CA GLU A 53 22.03 21.49 5.73
C GLU A 53 23.54 21.50 5.45
N ALA A 54 24.23 20.38 5.69
CA ALA A 54 25.68 20.27 5.51
C ALA A 54 26.09 20.21 4.02
N ALA A 55 25.36 19.46 3.20
CA ALA A 55 25.67 19.28 1.77
C ALA A 55 25.13 20.42 0.89
N ALA A 56 24.19 21.23 1.41
CA ALA A 56 23.48 22.30 0.70
C ALA A 56 22.83 21.81 -0.61
N ASP A 57 22.59 22.71 -1.58
CA ASP A 57 21.91 22.45 -2.87
C ASP A 57 22.66 21.47 -3.81
N ARG A 58 23.68 20.74 -3.31
CA ARG A 58 24.52 19.82 -4.10
C ARG A 58 24.10 18.36 -3.98
N VAL A 59 23.46 17.97 -2.88
CA VAL A 59 22.89 16.64 -2.64
C VAL A 59 21.69 16.80 -1.73
N TRP A 60 20.58 16.13 -2.06
CA TRP A 60 19.38 16.19 -1.24
C TRP A 60 18.91 14.80 -0.80
N GLY A 61 18.86 14.57 0.50
CA GLY A 61 18.22 13.41 1.09
C GLY A 61 16.69 13.57 1.15
N ALA A 62 15.97 12.66 0.50
CA ALA A 62 14.52 12.58 0.56
C ALA A 62 14.00 12.11 1.93
N ALA A 63 12.68 12.07 2.10
CA ALA A 63 12.07 11.55 3.31
C ALA A 63 12.51 10.09 3.59
N PRO A 64 12.83 9.74 4.85
CA PRO A 64 13.21 8.38 5.21
C PRO A 64 12.10 7.36 4.90
N THR A 65 12.50 6.16 4.53
CA THR A 65 11.63 5.02 4.22
C THR A 65 12.12 3.81 5.00
N ALA A 66 11.23 3.09 5.68
CA ALA A 66 11.64 1.86 6.37
C ALA A 66 12.01 0.73 5.39
N THR A 67 12.88 -0.16 5.83
CA THR A 67 13.44 -1.29 5.09
C THR A 67 13.45 -2.54 5.98
N LEU A 68 13.80 -3.70 5.41
CA LEU A 68 13.97 -4.93 6.17
C LEU A 68 15.07 -4.81 7.25
N ALA A 69 16.15 -4.07 6.98
CA ALA A 69 17.28 -3.97 7.90
C ALA A 69 17.29 -2.71 8.77
N GLY A 70 16.48 -1.70 8.44
CA GLY A 70 16.45 -0.42 9.15
C GLY A 70 15.73 0.67 8.37
N VAL A 71 16.41 1.78 8.05
CA VAL A 71 15.80 2.94 7.37
C VAL A 71 16.65 3.41 6.20
N SER A 72 16.04 3.57 5.04
CA SER A 72 16.65 4.03 3.79
C SER A 72 16.31 5.49 3.49
N VAL A 73 17.26 6.21 2.92
CA VAL A 73 17.14 7.58 2.43
C VAL A 73 17.56 7.61 0.96
N LYS A 74 16.71 8.11 0.07
CA LYS A 74 17.08 8.37 -1.33
C LYS A 74 17.86 9.67 -1.40
N LEU A 75 19.08 9.62 -1.93
CA LEU A 75 19.87 10.80 -2.27
C LEU A 75 19.56 11.20 -3.71
N MET A 76 19.13 12.44 -3.89
CA MET A 76 18.83 13.07 -5.17
C MET A 76 19.96 14.04 -5.56
N ASP A 77 20.17 14.17 -6.87
CA ASP A 77 21.21 14.99 -7.49
C ASP A 77 22.65 14.71 -7.00
N PRO A 78 23.08 13.44 -6.83
CA PRO A 78 24.38 13.08 -6.23
C PRO A 78 25.58 13.26 -7.20
N TYR A 79 25.61 14.31 -8.00
CA TYR A 79 26.65 14.56 -9.01
C TYR A 79 27.99 14.99 -8.41
N ASP A 80 27.99 15.52 -7.18
CA ASP A 80 29.19 15.91 -6.44
C ASP A 80 29.50 14.83 -5.38
N LEU A 81 30.52 14.00 -5.66
CA LEU A 81 30.91 12.89 -4.78
C LEU A 81 31.48 13.37 -3.42
N ASP A 82 32.07 14.56 -3.39
CA ASP A 82 32.53 15.17 -2.14
C ASP A 82 31.32 15.59 -1.30
N ALA A 83 30.28 16.16 -1.93
CA ALA A 83 29.02 16.47 -1.27
C ALA A 83 28.28 15.22 -0.75
N VAL A 84 28.32 14.10 -1.49
CA VAL A 84 27.79 12.81 -0.99
C VAL A 84 28.53 12.37 0.27
N SER A 85 29.86 12.49 0.27
CA SER A 85 30.69 12.12 1.43
C SER A 85 30.43 13.01 2.65
N GLU A 86 30.28 14.32 2.43
CA GLU A 86 29.90 15.30 3.46
C GLU A 86 28.51 15.00 4.04
N TRP A 87 27.53 14.71 3.17
CA TRP A 87 26.17 14.32 3.57
C TRP A 87 26.20 13.09 4.46
N LEU A 88 26.90 12.03 4.05
CA LEU A 88 27.00 10.78 4.81
C LEU A 88 27.69 10.96 6.16
N ALA A 89 28.72 11.81 6.23
CA ALA A 89 29.44 12.12 7.46
C ALA A 89 28.54 12.86 8.47
N ALA A 90 27.85 13.91 8.03
CA ALA A 90 26.91 14.67 8.84
C ALA A 90 25.73 13.79 9.32
N PHE A 91 25.19 12.97 8.42
CA PHE A 91 24.13 12.02 8.74
C PHE A 91 24.58 11.04 9.84
N ALA A 92 25.75 10.42 9.67
CA ALA A 92 26.29 9.46 10.64
C ALA A 92 26.62 10.12 12.00
N GLU A 93 27.07 11.37 12.02
CA GLU A 93 27.30 12.12 13.26
C GLU A 93 26.03 12.25 14.10
N VAL A 94 24.89 12.60 13.48
CA VAL A 94 23.61 12.70 14.20
C VAL A 94 23.18 11.35 14.76
N LEU A 95 23.36 10.27 14.00
CA LEU A 95 23.03 8.91 14.47
C LEU A 95 23.89 8.52 15.69
N ARG A 96 25.20 8.78 15.65
CA ARG A 96 26.11 8.54 16.78
C ARG A 96 25.76 9.39 17.99
N ALA A 97 25.47 10.68 17.79
CA ALA A 97 25.05 11.58 18.86
C ALA A 97 23.71 11.14 19.50
N GLY A 98 22.86 10.45 18.72
CA GLY A 98 21.65 9.79 19.19
C GLY A 98 21.90 8.47 19.94
N GLY A 99 23.15 8.04 20.11
CA GLY A 99 23.51 6.77 20.76
C GLY A 99 23.25 5.54 19.89
N LEU A 100 23.12 5.71 18.58
CA LEU A 100 22.91 4.61 17.64
C LEU A 100 24.24 4.11 17.08
N SER A 101 24.31 2.80 16.86
CA SER A 101 25.39 2.13 16.12
C SER A 101 24.78 1.25 15.04
N GLY A 102 25.56 0.94 14.00
CA GLY A 102 25.02 0.28 12.80
C GLY A 102 25.89 0.43 11.57
N ASP A 103 25.33 -0.01 10.45
CA ASP A 103 25.93 0.11 9.13
C ASP A 103 25.15 1.09 8.28
N LEU A 104 25.83 2.05 7.69
CA LEU A 104 25.33 2.92 6.64
C LEU A 104 25.85 2.42 5.30
N ARG A 105 24.97 1.86 4.48
CA ARG A 105 25.33 1.14 3.25
C ARG A 105 24.36 1.43 2.12
N ALA A 106 24.72 1.02 0.91
CA ALA A 106 23.81 1.07 -0.23
C ALA A 106 22.60 0.15 0.03
N THR A 107 21.37 0.64 -0.19
CA THR A 107 20.14 -0.13 0.06
C THR A 107 20.04 -1.26 -0.98
N PRO A 108 19.95 -2.53 -0.57
CA PRO A 108 19.73 -3.63 -1.53
C PRO A 108 18.37 -3.45 -2.20
N LEU A 109 18.37 -3.19 -3.50
CA LEU A 109 17.15 -3.10 -4.32
C LEU A 109 16.99 -4.39 -5.11
N VAL A 110 15.79 -4.95 -5.10
CA VAL A 110 15.46 -6.11 -5.90
C VAL A 110 14.45 -5.72 -6.96
N GLY A 111 14.76 -6.05 -8.22
CA GLY A 111 13.79 -5.94 -9.31
C GLY A 111 12.66 -6.95 -9.09
N LEU A 112 11.43 -6.54 -9.39
CA LEU A 112 10.34 -7.51 -9.48
C LEU A 112 10.57 -8.44 -10.67
N PRO A 113 10.05 -9.69 -10.64
CA PRO A 113 10.06 -10.56 -11.80
C PRO A 113 9.56 -9.85 -13.06
N GLU A 114 10.28 -10.00 -14.18
CA GLU A 114 10.06 -9.18 -15.39
C GLU A 114 8.61 -9.25 -15.89
N TRP A 115 8.01 -10.44 -15.85
CA TRP A 115 6.64 -10.69 -16.29
C TRP A 115 5.60 -9.84 -15.55
N ILE A 116 5.89 -9.38 -14.33
CA ILE A 116 5.00 -8.50 -13.55
C ILE A 116 4.82 -7.16 -14.25
N SER A 117 5.88 -6.63 -14.88
CA SER A 117 5.81 -5.39 -15.66
C SER A 117 5.01 -5.54 -16.95
N GLN A 118 4.73 -6.78 -17.38
CA GLN A 118 4.02 -7.10 -18.61
C GLN A 118 2.52 -7.34 -18.39
N ILE A 119 2.03 -7.31 -17.14
CA ILE A 119 0.61 -7.47 -16.82
C ILE A 119 -0.16 -6.25 -17.33
N ALA A 120 -0.92 -6.43 -18.41
CA ALA A 120 -1.75 -5.39 -19.01
C ALA A 120 -3.23 -5.49 -18.63
N ASP A 121 -3.69 -6.67 -18.21
CA ASP A 121 -5.11 -6.92 -17.97
C ASP A 121 -5.59 -6.25 -16.67
N PRO A 122 -6.83 -5.72 -16.65
CA PRO A 122 -7.48 -5.32 -15.40
C PRO A 122 -7.71 -6.53 -14.48
N MET A 123 -7.35 -6.37 -13.22
CA MET A 123 -7.50 -7.36 -12.16
C MET A 123 -8.76 -7.11 -11.35
N VAL A 124 -9.43 -8.20 -10.94
CA VAL A 124 -10.48 -8.14 -9.93
C VAL A 124 -9.85 -7.71 -8.60
N THR A 125 -10.09 -6.46 -8.21
CA THR A 125 -9.39 -5.79 -7.10
C THR A 125 -10.37 -5.51 -5.97
N ALA A 126 -9.99 -5.88 -4.75
CA ALA A 126 -10.73 -5.51 -3.55
C ALA A 126 -10.12 -4.26 -2.91
N TYR A 127 -10.97 -3.30 -2.59
CA TYR A 127 -10.64 -2.08 -1.88
C TYR A 127 -11.26 -2.17 -0.48
N VAL A 128 -10.45 -2.02 0.57
CA VAL A 128 -10.91 -2.09 1.97
C VAL A 128 -10.56 -0.81 2.71
N ALA A 129 -11.54 -0.22 3.40
CA ALA A 129 -11.36 0.92 4.29
C ALA A 129 -11.72 0.49 5.72
N LEU A 130 -10.72 0.39 6.59
CA LEU A 130 -10.89 0.12 8.00
C LEU A 130 -11.42 1.36 8.74
N ALA A 131 -12.15 1.15 9.83
CA ALA A 131 -12.26 2.19 10.85
C ALA A 131 -10.84 2.47 11.36
N ALA A 132 -10.39 3.73 11.27
CA ALA A 132 -8.99 4.13 11.43
C ALA A 132 -8.21 3.23 12.40
N PRO A 133 -7.25 2.41 11.92
CA PRO A 133 -6.57 1.46 12.76
C PRO A 133 -5.79 2.23 13.84
N ALA A 134 -6.06 1.90 15.11
CA ALA A 134 -5.24 2.44 16.18
C ALA A 134 -3.79 1.94 16.01
N PRO A 135 -2.77 2.80 16.12
CA PRO A 135 -1.39 2.34 16.09
C PRO A 135 -1.12 1.29 17.17
N GLY A 136 -0.20 0.36 16.88
CA GLY A 136 0.12 -0.78 17.74
C GLY A 136 -0.60 -2.07 17.33
N ARG A 137 -1.12 -2.85 18.29
CA ARG A 137 -1.66 -4.21 18.06
C ARG A 137 -2.66 -4.33 16.91
N SER A 138 -3.46 -3.30 16.64
CA SER A 138 -4.42 -3.33 15.51
C SER A 138 -3.71 -3.31 14.15
N THR A 139 -2.57 -2.61 14.04
CA THR A 139 -1.77 -2.54 12.82
C THR A 139 -1.07 -3.87 12.54
N ASP A 140 -0.50 -4.49 13.57
CA ASP A 140 0.17 -5.80 13.46
C ASP A 140 -0.81 -6.88 12.96
N GLN A 141 -1.99 -6.95 13.60
CA GLN A 141 -3.03 -7.92 13.20
C GLN A 141 -3.55 -7.67 11.78
N TRP A 142 -3.60 -6.42 11.33
CA TRP A 142 -3.97 -6.09 9.96
C TRP A 142 -2.90 -6.55 8.96
N CYS A 143 -1.62 -6.30 9.27
CA CYS A 143 -0.50 -6.77 8.46
C CYS A 143 -0.43 -8.31 8.40
N GLU A 144 -0.70 -9.00 9.51
CA GLU A 144 -0.78 -10.46 9.54
C GLU A 144 -1.87 -11.01 8.61
N ARG A 145 -3.06 -10.39 8.59
CA ARG A 145 -4.16 -10.79 7.69
C ARG A 145 -3.81 -10.50 6.22
N ALA A 146 -3.23 -9.34 5.94
CA ALA A 146 -2.77 -8.96 4.62
C ALA A 146 -1.72 -9.95 4.07
N VAL A 147 -0.70 -10.27 4.87
CA VAL A 147 0.36 -11.23 4.51
C VAL A 147 -0.21 -12.64 4.32
N ARG A 148 -1.11 -13.08 5.21
CA ARG A 148 -1.78 -14.39 5.06
C ARG A 148 -2.57 -14.48 3.76
N TRP A 149 -3.33 -13.44 3.42
CA TRP A 149 -4.07 -13.41 2.16
C TRP A 149 -3.14 -13.41 0.96
N ALA A 150 -2.04 -12.65 1.00
CA ALA A 150 -1.10 -12.53 -0.11
C ALA A 150 -0.30 -13.82 -0.32
N SER A 151 0.11 -14.50 0.75
CA SER A 151 0.97 -15.68 0.69
C SER A 151 0.32 -16.89 0.01
N GLU A 152 -1.01 -16.90 -0.15
CA GLU A 152 -1.72 -17.91 -0.97
C GLU A 152 -1.25 -17.96 -2.43
N ALA A 153 -0.66 -16.86 -2.95
CA ALA A 153 -0.04 -16.86 -4.27
C ALA A 153 1.28 -17.66 -4.33
N GLY A 154 1.89 -17.99 -3.19
CA GLY A 154 3.18 -18.66 -3.13
C GLY A 154 4.35 -17.80 -3.64
N GLY A 155 5.52 -18.44 -3.76
CA GLY A 155 6.74 -17.78 -4.22
C GLY A 155 7.38 -16.83 -3.21
N ASP A 156 8.16 -15.87 -3.71
CA ASP A 156 8.96 -14.97 -2.88
C ASP A 156 8.13 -13.80 -2.35
N ALA A 157 8.41 -13.39 -1.11
CA ALA A 157 7.79 -12.23 -0.47
C ALA A 157 8.60 -10.97 -0.74
N TYR A 158 8.04 -10.04 -1.51
CA TYR A 158 8.58 -8.72 -1.77
C TYR A 158 7.89 -7.70 -0.88
N LEU A 159 8.64 -7.04 -0.01
CA LEU A 159 8.19 -5.88 0.72
C LEU A 159 8.50 -4.63 -0.10
N SER A 160 7.50 -3.78 -0.31
CA SER A 160 7.65 -2.54 -1.06
C SER A 160 7.31 -1.33 -0.20
N SER A 161 8.11 -0.28 -0.34
CA SER A 161 7.84 1.03 0.26
C SER A 161 8.46 2.13 -0.59
N ALA A 162 7.81 3.28 -0.75
CA ALA A 162 8.33 4.43 -1.50
C ALA A 162 9.03 4.09 -2.85
N GLY A 163 8.52 3.11 -3.59
CA GLY A 163 9.08 2.69 -4.89
C GLY A 163 10.31 1.76 -4.83
N MET A 164 10.74 1.30 -3.65
CA MET A 164 11.73 0.22 -3.52
C MET A 164 11.05 -1.12 -3.24
N ASN A 165 11.72 -2.22 -3.61
CA ASN A 165 11.33 -3.59 -3.26
C ASN A 165 12.52 -4.31 -2.62
N GLN A 166 12.24 -5.12 -1.59
CA GLN A 166 13.20 -6.01 -0.94
C GLN A 166 12.57 -7.40 -0.78
N VAL A 167 13.36 -8.45 -0.99
CA VAL A 167 12.89 -9.83 -0.77
C VAL A 167 13.10 -10.19 0.71
N ASP A 168 12.01 -10.55 1.37
CA ASP A 168 12.02 -10.95 2.76
C ASP A 168 12.07 -12.48 2.89
N THR A 169 13.24 -12.99 3.26
CA THR A 169 13.48 -14.42 3.49
C THR A 169 13.46 -14.81 4.96
N SER A 170 13.10 -13.89 5.87
CA SER A 170 13.20 -14.10 7.31
C SER A 170 12.05 -14.92 7.89
N GLY A 171 10.90 -14.94 7.21
CA GLY A 171 9.64 -15.47 7.74
C GLY A 171 8.83 -14.46 8.58
N GLU A 172 9.36 -13.25 8.81
CA GLU A 172 8.75 -12.19 9.63
C GLU A 172 8.06 -11.10 8.78
N VAL A 173 7.55 -11.47 7.60
CA VAL A 173 7.01 -10.54 6.60
C VAL A 173 5.94 -9.60 7.17
N ALA A 174 5.06 -10.10 8.04
CA ALA A 174 4.01 -9.28 8.66
C ALA A 174 4.58 -8.22 9.64
N ALA A 175 5.62 -8.58 10.40
CA ALA A 175 6.28 -7.66 11.32
C ALA A 175 7.03 -6.56 10.55
N HIS A 176 7.73 -6.93 9.47
CA HIS A 176 8.39 -5.95 8.61
C HIS A 176 7.38 -5.05 7.89
N LEU A 177 6.26 -5.60 7.40
CA LEU A 177 5.18 -4.81 6.81
C LEU A 177 4.58 -3.81 7.80
N SER A 178 4.33 -4.22 9.05
CA SER A 178 3.86 -3.32 10.11
C SER A 178 4.87 -2.21 10.40
N SER A 179 6.16 -2.56 10.52
CA SER A 179 7.22 -1.57 10.72
C SER A 179 7.29 -0.54 9.59
N VAL A 180 7.19 -1.01 8.34
CA VAL A 180 7.15 -0.11 7.18
C VAL A 180 5.92 0.79 7.20
N LEU A 181 4.75 0.23 7.47
CA LEU A 181 3.50 0.97 7.50
C LEU A 181 3.49 2.06 8.58
N LEU A 182 4.14 1.81 9.73
CA LEU A 182 4.28 2.80 10.80
C LEU A 182 5.27 3.92 10.47
N ALA A 183 6.25 3.65 9.60
CA ALA A 183 7.33 4.58 9.29
C ALA A 183 7.17 5.30 7.94
N SER A 184 6.16 4.95 7.14
CA SER A 184 6.01 5.45 5.76
C SER A 184 4.55 5.79 5.45
N SER A 185 4.33 6.61 4.42
CA SER A 185 2.98 6.99 3.98
C SER A 185 2.20 5.83 3.37
N SER A 186 2.90 4.76 2.97
CA SER A 186 2.32 3.49 2.57
C SER A 186 3.31 2.33 2.73
N ALA A 187 2.76 1.12 2.74
CA ALA A 187 3.52 -0.12 2.70
C ALA A 187 2.82 -1.11 1.78
N ALA A 188 3.57 -1.99 1.14
CA ALA A 188 2.97 -3.05 0.37
C ALA A 188 3.74 -4.37 0.52
N VAL A 189 3.01 -5.47 0.38
CA VAL A 189 3.58 -6.80 0.28
C VAL A 189 3.12 -7.44 -1.01
N ARG A 190 4.03 -8.13 -1.69
CA ARG A 190 3.73 -8.94 -2.86
C ARG A 190 4.30 -10.33 -2.66
N TYR A 191 3.51 -11.34 -2.95
CA TYR A 191 3.99 -12.69 -3.16
C TYR A 191 3.98 -12.97 -4.66
N ALA A 192 5.09 -13.44 -5.21
CA ALA A 192 5.21 -13.75 -6.64
C ALA A 192 5.87 -15.10 -6.87
N ASP A 193 5.13 -16.00 -7.52
CA ASP A 193 5.59 -17.30 -7.99
C ASP A 193 5.94 -17.19 -9.47
N GLU A 194 7.24 -17.18 -9.77
CA GLU A 194 7.75 -17.08 -11.14
C GLU A 194 7.38 -18.30 -11.99
N GLY A 195 7.39 -19.51 -11.41
CA GLY A 195 7.09 -20.75 -12.12
C GLY A 195 5.63 -20.84 -12.56
N ALA A 196 4.72 -20.34 -11.72
CA ALA A 196 3.28 -20.27 -12.04
C ALA A 196 2.86 -18.95 -12.71
N SER A 197 3.76 -17.95 -12.80
CA SER A 197 3.44 -16.57 -13.18
C SER A 197 2.24 -16.03 -12.40
N ARG A 198 2.23 -16.28 -11.09
CA ARG A 198 1.14 -15.91 -10.18
C ARG A 198 1.65 -14.88 -9.18
N ALA A 199 0.84 -13.86 -8.90
CA ALA A 199 1.16 -12.89 -7.86
C ALA A 199 -0.08 -12.48 -7.07
N ALA A 200 0.13 -12.17 -5.79
CA ALA A 200 -0.82 -11.42 -4.98
C ALA A 200 -0.11 -10.19 -4.41
N PHE A 201 -0.83 -9.08 -4.38
CA PHE A 201 -0.32 -7.78 -3.98
C PHE A 201 -1.31 -7.15 -2.99
N VAL A 202 -0.79 -6.66 -1.87
CA VAL A 202 -1.54 -5.86 -0.92
C VAL A 202 -0.80 -4.55 -0.72
N HIS A 203 -1.47 -3.43 -1.01
CA HIS A 203 -1.00 -2.10 -0.67
C HIS A 203 -1.82 -1.54 0.49
N MET A 204 -1.17 -0.92 1.46
CA MET A 204 -1.76 -0.44 2.71
C MET A 204 -1.32 0.99 2.97
N ASN A 205 -2.23 1.79 3.52
CA ASN A 205 -1.97 3.15 3.96
C ASN A 205 -2.26 3.28 5.47
N PRO A 206 -1.51 4.12 6.21
CA PRO A 206 -1.71 4.31 7.65
C PRO A 206 -3.11 4.81 8.03
N ASN A 207 -3.86 5.37 7.07
CA ASN A 207 -5.23 5.82 7.26
C ASN A 207 -6.27 4.68 7.26
N GLY A 208 -5.85 3.41 7.20
CA GLY A 208 -6.73 2.25 7.21
C GLY A 208 -7.23 1.81 5.82
N GLN A 209 -6.75 2.42 4.75
CA GLN A 209 -7.09 1.99 3.38
C GLN A 209 -6.13 0.91 2.90
N ALA A 210 -6.66 -0.14 2.28
CA ALA A 210 -5.89 -1.14 1.56
C ALA A 210 -6.50 -1.48 0.19
N VAL A 211 -5.65 -2.01 -0.67
CA VAL A 211 -5.96 -2.53 -2.00
C VAL A 211 -5.37 -3.94 -2.10
N TYR A 212 -6.17 -4.90 -2.51
CA TYR A 212 -5.81 -6.31 -2.65
C TYR A 212 -6.01 -6.71 -4.12
N GLN A 213 -4.93 -7.14 -4.77
CA GLN A 213 -4.92 -7.57 -6.17
C GLN A 213 -4.33 -8.96 -6.30
N VAL A 214 -4.92 -9.80 -7.14
CA VAL A 214 -4.38 -11.10 -7.51
C VAL A 214 -4.24 -11.16 -9.03
N TYR A 215 -3.12 -11.68 -9.49
CA TYR A 215 -2.89 -12.09 -10.87
C TYR A 215 -2.64 -13.59 -10.87
N ASP A 216 -3.51 -14.34 -11.51
CA ASP A 216 -3.36 -15.77 -11.73
C ASP A 216 -3.94 -16.09 -13.13
N PRO A 217 -3.10 -16.28 -14.16
CA PRO A 217 -3.56 -16.53 -15.51
C PRO A 217 -4.24 -17.89 -15.68
N ALA A 218 -4.05 -18.82 -14.74
CA ALA A 218 -4.70 -20.11 -14.72
C ALA A 218 -6.04 -20.10 -13.96
N ALA A 219 -6.31 -19.07 -13.16
CA ALA A 219 -7.54 -18.94 -12.40
C ALA A 219 -8.72 -18.56 -13.30
N SER A 220 -9.87 -19.20 -13.06
CA SER A 220 -11.13 -18.77 -13.68
C SER A 220 -11.55 -17.39 -13.16
N PRO A 221 -12.37 -16.62 -13.92
CA PRO A 221 -12.89 -15.34 -13.43
C PRO A 221 -13.62 -15.47 -12.09
N ALA A 222 -14.36 -16.57 -11.87
CA ALA A 222 -15.02 -16.85 -10.60
C ALA A 222 -14.00 -17.00 -9.44
N ALA A 223 -12.89 -17.71 -9.67
CA ALA A 223 -11.85 -17.86 -8.66
C ALA A 223 -11.16 -16.52 -8.31
N GLN A 224 -10.97 -15.64 -9.30
CA GLN A 224 -10.44 -14.29 -9.05
C GLN A 224 -11.42 -13.45 -8.22
N VAL A 225 -12.72 -13.54 -8.50
CA VAL A 225 -13.78 -12.93 -7.67
C VAL A 225 -13.78 -13.49 -6.25
N ASP A 226 -13.66 -14.80 -6.11
CA ASP A 226 -13.60 -15.45 -4.79
C ASP A 226 -12.40 -14.96 -3.97
N ARG A 227 -11.24 -14.74 -4.61
CA ARG A 227 -10.05 -14.17 -3.96
C ARG A 227 -10.27 -12.72 -3.51
N ALA A 228 -10.91 -11.89 -4.34
CA ALA A 228 -11.26 -10.52 -3.96
C ALA A 228 -12.30 -10.49 -2.82
N ARG A 229 -13.31 -11.37 -2.87
CA ARG A 229 -14.28 -11.56 -1.78
C ARG A 229 -13.59 -12.00 -0.50
N ALA A 230 -12.65 -12.94 -0.56
CA ALA A 230 -11.90 -13.41 0.60
C ALA A 230 -11.11 -12.28 1.29
N ALA A 231 -10.57 -11.32 0.53
CA ALA A 231 -9.92 -10.13 1.10
C ALA A 231 -10.92 -9.27 1.90
N ILE A 232 -12.11 -9.02 1.34
CA ILE A 232 -13.17 -8.26 2.03
C ILE A 232 -13.59 -8.98 3.31
N LEU A 233 -13.79 -10.29 3.24
CA LEU A 233 -14.24 -11.09 4.39
C LEU A 233 -13.19 -11.16 5.49
N ALA A 234 -11.89 -11.20 5.15
CA ALA A 234 -10.80 -11.20 6.12
C ALA A 234 -10.80 -9.93 6.99
N GLU A 235 -11.26 -8.81 6.45
CA GLU A 235 -11.28 -7.50 7.12
C GLU A 235 -12.67 -7.08 7.61
N ALA A 236 -13.70 -7.92 7.40
CA ALA A 236 -15.09 -7.49 7.53
C ALA A 236 -15.44 -6.94 8.92
N ALA A 237 -14.86 -7.50 9.98
CA ALA A 237 -15.13 -7.09 11.36
C ALA A 237 -14.59 -5.69 11.69
N GLN A 238 -13.57 -5.21 10.98
CA GLN A 238 -12.90 -3.94 11.21
C GLN A 238 -13.17 -2.91 10.10
N ALA A 239 -13.62 -3.37 8.94
CA ALA A 239 -13.95 -2.53 7.80
C ALA A 239 -15.14 -1.60 8.11
N SER A 240 -15.00 -0.34 7.73
CA SER A 240 -16.12 0.61 7.60
C SER A 240 -16.79 0.46 6.23
N PHE A 241 -16.00 0.15 5.20
CA PHE A 241 -16.49 -0.07 3.84
C PHE A 241 -15.50 -0.94 3.07
N ALA A 242 -16.00 -1.74 2.14
CA ALA A 242 -15.15 -2.40 1.16
C ALA A 242 -15.92 -2.64 -0.14
N PHE A 243 -15.22 -2.76 -1.26
CA PHE A 243 -15.84 -3.08 -2.54
C PHE A 243 -14.89 -3.76 -3.52
N VAL A 244 -15.44 -4.38 -4.56
CA VAL A 244 -14.69 -4.97 -5.67
C VAL A 244 -14.89 -4.17 -6.96
N ALA A 245 -13.79 -3.94 -7.68
CA ALA A 245 -13.78 -3.30 -8.99
C ALA A 245 -12.68 -3.88 -9.89
N PRO A 246 -12.87 -3.90 -11.23
CA PRO A 246 -11.80 -4.21 -12.17
C PRO A 246 -10.83 -3.04 -12.27
N THR A 247 -9.54 -3.30 -12.06
CA THR A 247 -8.50 -2.27 -11.97
C THR A 247 -7.19 -2.73 -12.60
N PRO A 248 -6.45 -1.91 -13.37
CA PRO A 248 -5.10 -2.24 -13.81
C PRO A 248 -4.22 -2.73 -12.66
N TYR A 249 -3.29 -3.62 -12.99
CA TYR A 249 -2.33 -4.10 -12.02
C TYR A 249 -1.45 -2.96 -11.47
N GLN A 250 -1.01 -3.07 -10.21
CA GLN A 250 -0.24 -2.05 -9.48
C GLN A 250 -1.00 -0.73 -9.25
N VAL A 251 -2.28 -0.80 -8.92
CA VAL A 251 -2.94 0.36 -8.36
C VAL A 251 -2.58 0.51 -6.89
N TYR A 252 -1.87 1.59 -6.58
CA TYR A 252 -1.34 1.91 -5.25
C TYR A 252 -2.34 2.65 -4.39
N SER A 253 -3.40 3.20 -4.96
CA SER A 253 -4.33 4.02 -4.19
C SER A 253 -5.78 3.84 -4.63
N TRP A 254 -6.67 4.20 -3.72
CA TRP A 254 -8.07 4.38 -4.05
C TRP A 254 -8.26 5.49 -5.10
N ASP A 255 -7.28 6.38 -5.28
CA ASP A 255 -7.34 7.49 -6.24
C ASP A 255 -7.12 7.04 -7.68
N ASP A 256 -6.34 5.98 -7.89
CA ASP A 256 -6.09 5.43 -9.22
C ASP A 256 -7.29 4.64 -9.76
N ARG A 257 -8.35 4.44 -8.96
CA ARG A 257 -9.62 3.85 -9.43
C ARG A 257 -10.21 4.60 -10.62
N GLY A 258 -10.01 5.93 -10.70
CA GLY A 258 -10.51 6.74 -11.81
C GLY A 258 -9.79 6.45 -13.13
N ARG A 259 -8.57 5.90 -13.07
CA ARG A 259 -7.82 5.44 -14.25
C ARG A 259 -8.32 4.07 -14.74
N ALA A 260 -8.87 3.28 -13.83
CA ALA A 260 -9.38 1.93 -14.05
C ALA A 260 -10.84 1.89 -14.52
N LEU A 261 -11.67 2.74 -13.91
CA LEU A 261 -13.12 2.77 -14.07
C LEU A 261 -13.48 3.93 -15.00
N GLN A 262 -13.33 3.75 -16.32
CA GLN A 262 -13.89 4.68 -17.31
C GLN A 262 -15.34 4.32 -17.69
N PRO A 263 -16.27 5.27 -17.55
CA PRO A 263 -16.62 5.87 -16.29
C PRO A 263 -17.84 5.13 -15.73
N LEU A 264 -17.73 4.60 -14.52
CA LEU A 264 -18.84 4.86 -13.60
C LEU A 264 -18.89 6.38 -13.56
N GLN A 265 -19.81 7.02 -14.30
CA GLN A 265 -19.87 8.48 -14.39
C GLN A 265 -19.70 9.00 -12.98
N PRO A 266 -18.68 9.81 -12.66
CA PRO A 266 -18.59 10.27 -11.31
C PRO A 266 -19.90 11.03 -11.11
N LEU A 267 -20.72 10.57 -10.17
CA LEU A 267 -21.85 11.35 -9.70
C LEU A 267 -21.37 12.79 -9.41
N TRP A 268 -20.07 12.95 -9.14
CA TRP A 268 -19.38 14.22 -8.91
C TRP A 268 -18.01 14.29 -9.62
N PRO A 269 -17.91 14.93 -10.81
CA PRO A 269 -16.61 15.30 -11.38
C PRO A 269 -15.76 16.15 -10.41
N GLU A 270 -16.41 16.77 -9.43
CA GLU A 270 -15.85 17.65 -8.41
C GLU A 270 -15.25 16.90 -7.20
N ILE A 271 -15.69 15.66 -6.94
CA ILE A 271 -15.23 14.87 -5.79
C ILE A 271 -14.15 13.92 -6.28
N GLY A 272 -12.92 14.44 -6.33
CA GLY A 272 -11.74 13.61 -6.53
C GLY A 272 -11.63 12.57 -5.41
N ALA A 273 -11.00 11.43 -5.70
CA ALA A 273 -10.78 10.40 -4.70
C ALA A 273 -9.95 10.88 -3.49
N ALA A 274 -9.10 11.90 -3.69
CA ALA A 274 -8.43 12.63 -2.61
C ALA A 274 -9.40 13.25 -1.59
N VAL A 275 -10.59 13.69 -2.02
CA VAL A 275 -11.64 14.22 -1.14
C VAL A 275 -12.21 13.08 -0.28
N LEU A 276 -12.52 11.93 -0.88
CA LEU A 276 -12.98 10.75 -0.13
C LEU A 276 -11.94 10.25 0.88
N ARG A 277 -10.65 10.41 0.58
CA ARG A 277 -9.57 10.09 1.51
C ARG A 277 -9.57 10.98 2.76
N VAL A 278 -9.81 12.29 2.63
CA VAL A 278 -9.83 13.21 3.79
C VAL A 278 -11.11 13.09 4.62
N HIS A 279 -12.19 12.58 4.03
CA HIS A 279 -13.46 12.33 4.73
C HIS A 279 -13.67 10.86 5.09
N ALA A 280 -12.63 10.21 5.64
CA ALA A 280 -12.67 8.78 5.96
C ALA A 280 -13.77 8.39 6.97
N ASN A 281 -14.23 9.34 7.77
CA ASN A 281 -15.37 9.18 8.67
C ASN A 281 -16.70 8.92 7.94
N LEU A 282 -16.79 9.22 6.64
CA LEU A 282 -18.01 8.99 5.85
C LEU A 282 -18.16 7.53 5.44
N TRP A 283 -17.06 6.77 5.37
CA TRP A 283 -17.07 5.37 4.93
C TRP A 283 -17.94 4.46 5.79
N SER A 284 -18.28 4.83 7.02
CA SER A 284 -19.15 4.01 7.87
C SER A 284 -20.64 4.21 7.57
N ARG A 285 -21.00 5.28 6.85
CA ARG A 285 -22.38 5.74 6.66
C ARG A 285 -22.79 6.05 5.22
N LEU A 286 -21.84 6.29 4.33
CA LEU A 286 -22.10 6.57 2.92
C LEU A 286 -21.13 5.77 2.04
N VAL A 287 -21.62 5.38 0.86
CA VAL A 287 -20.83 4.73 -0.18
C VAL A 287 -20.53 5.73 -1.32
N PRO A 288 -19.36 5.69 -1.96
CA PRO A 288 -19.04 6.62 -3.05
C PRO A 288 -19.84 6.35 -4.32
N ASP A 289 -20.13 5.08 -4.56
CA ASP A 289 -20.84 4.59 -5.73
C ASP A 289 -21.35 3.17 -5.46
N ALA A 290 -22.14 2.63 -6.37
CA ALA A 290 -22.52 1.22 -6.37
C ALA A 290 -21.49 0.36 -7.11
N HIS A 291 -21.12 -0.77 -6.51
CA HIS A 291 -20.18 -1.75 -7.06
C HIS A 291 -20.77 -3.17 -6.98
N CYS A 292 -20.20 -4.09 -7.76
CA CYS A 292 -20.69 -5.46 -7.92
C CYS A 292 -20.66 -6.31 -6.65
N ILE A 293 -19.69 -6.05 -5.77
CA ILE A 293 -19.56 -6.66 -4.45
C ILE A 293 -19.17 -5.55 -3.50
N GLN A 294 -19.90 -5.40 -2.39
CA GLN A 294 -19.65 -4.36 -1.39
C GLN A 294 -19.89 -4.88 0.02
N LEU A 295 -19.06 -4.46 0.97
CA LEU A 295 -19.31 -4.64 2.39
C LEU A 295 -19.90 -3.35 2.96
N LEU A 296 -21.10 -3.47 3.50
CA LEU A 296 -21.88 -2.38 4.06
C LEU A 296 -22.03 -2.52 5.58
N THR A 297 -22.09 -1.41 6.30
CA THR A 297 -22.44 -1.37 7.72
C THR A 297 -23.96 -1.39 7.91
N GLN A 298 -24.41 -1.60 9.13
CA GLN A 298 -25.82 -1.40 9.49
C GLN A 298 -26.34 0.01 9.15
N GLU A 299 -25.47 1.03 9.22
CA GLU A 299 -25.85 2.42 8.92
C GLU A 299 -26.10 2.60 7.42
N HIS A 300 -25.24 2.04 6.56
CA HIS A 300 -25.50 1.96 5.11
C HIS A 300 -26.84 1.29 4.82
N MET A 301 -27.11 0.13 5.45
CA MET A 301 -28.34 -0.63 5.24
C MET A 301 -29.60 0.13 5.66
N SER A 302 -29.50 1.14 6.52
CA SER A 302 -30.65 1.99 6.87
C SER A 302 -30.97 3.06 5.82
N LEU A 303 -30.06 3.28 4.86
CA LEU A 303 -30.13 4.31 3.83
C LEU A 303 -30.36 3.76 2.42
N VAL A 304 -30.11 2.46 2.19
CA VAL A 304 -30.40 1.81 0.91
C VAL A 304 -31.90 1.83 0.61
N SER A 305 -32.25 1.94 -0.67
CA SER A 305 -33.65 2.07 -1.12
C SER A 305 -34.29 0.73 -1.45
N ASP A 306 -33.64 -0.10 -2.27
CA ASP A 306 -34.13 -1.44 -2.62
C ASP A 306 -32.96 -2.37 -2.97
N LEU A 307 -32.78 -3.45 -2.21
CA LEU A 307 -31.76 -4.48 -2.49
C LEU A 307 -32.39 -5.83 -2.89
N SER A 308 -33.66 -5.87 -3.31
CA SER A 308 -34.38 -7.11 -3.65
C SER A 308 -33.76 -7.89 -4.83
N GLN A 309 -32.95 -7.24 -5.66
CA GLN A 309 -32.23 -7.83 -6.79
C GLN A 309 -30.77 -8.23 -6.45
N TRP A 310 -30.37 -8.04 -5.19
CA TRP A 310 -29.02 -8.27 -4.68
C TRP A 310 -29.01 -9.46 -3.73
N SER A 311 -27.90 -10.19 -3.68
CA SER A 311 -27.63 -11.11 -2.58
C SER A 311 -27.13 -10.29 -1.39
N VAL A 312 -27.78 -10.44 -0.23
CA VAL A 312 -27.40 -9.74 1.00
C VAL A 312 -27.15 -10.78 2.09
N THR A 313 -25.92 -10.83 2.60
CA THR A 313 -25.51 -11.74 3.67
C THR A 313 -24.88 -10.96 4.82
N GLU A 314 -25.39 -11.10 6.04
CA GLU A 314 -24.68 -10.62 7.22
C GLU A 314 -23.49 -11.55 7.52
N VAL A 315 -22.27 -11.06 7.34
CA VAL A 315 -21.03 -11.86 7.43
C VAL A 315 -20.39 -11.79 8.82
N THR A 316 -20.68 -10.73 9.57
CA THR A 316 -20.33 -10.53 10.98
C THR A 316 -21.31 -9.48 11.54
N PRO A 317 -21.56 -9.42 12.87
CA PRO A 317 -22.60 -8.53 13.40
C PRO A 317 -22.50 -7.08 12.89
N GLY A 318 -23.58 -6.62 12.25
CA GLY A 318 -23.68 -5.27 11.69
C GLY A 318 -22.84 -5.03 10.43
N ARG A 319 -22.46 -6.08 9.70
CA ARG A 319 -21.72 -6.04 8.44
C ARG A 319 -22.34 -6.96 7.41
N PHE A 320 -22.70 -6.37 6.27
CA PHE A 320 -23.48 -7.02 5.22
C PHE A 320 -22.67 -7.05 3.93
N LEU A 321 -22.38 -8.24 3.42
CA LEU A 321 -21.86 -8.40 2.07
C LEU A 321 -23.06 -8.35 1.10
N VAL A 322 -23.00 -7.39 0.18
CA VAL A 322 -24.01 -7.13 -0.84
C VAL A 322 -23.41 -7.41 -2.21
N GLU A 323 -24.01 -8.34 -2.96
CA GLU A 323 -23.47 -8.82 -4.24
C GLU A 323 -24.51 -8.75 -5.35
N ALA A 324 -24.09 -8.27 -6.52
CA ALA A 324 -24.92 -8.23 -7.71
C ALA A 324 -25.22 -9.67 -8.17
N SER A 325 -26.43 -9.90 -8.68
CA SER A 325 -26.85 -11.21 -9.17
C SER A 325 -26.11 -11.68 -10.42
N ASP A 326 -25.62 -10.74 -11.24
CA ASP A 326 -24.81 -11.02 -12.44
C ASP A 326 -23.44 -10.34 -12.34
N LEU A 327 -22.49 -11.01 -11.68
CA LEU A 327 -21.12 -10.51 -11.56
C LEU A 327 -20.37 -10.46 -12.90
N ALA A 328 -20.76 -11.27 -13.88
CA ALA A 328 -20.10 -11.30 -15.19
C ALA A 328 -20.37 -10.01 -15.97
N GLU A 329 -21.60 -9.48 -15.90
CA GLU A 329 -21.93 -8.17 -16.50
C GLU A 329 -21.10 -7.04 -15.88
N TRP A 330 -20.85 -7.07 -14.58
CA TRP A 330 -20.07 -6.03 -13.90
C TRP A 330 -18.58 -6.08 -14.17
N LEU A 331 -18.04 -7.28 -14.38
CA LEU A 331 -16.60 -7.51 -14.53
C LEU A 331 -16.17 -7.70 -15.98
N ARG A 332 -17.09 -7.51 -16.94
CA ARG A 332 -16.75 -7.58 -18.36
C ARG A 332 -15.76 -6.49 -18.77
N PRO A 333 -14.96 -6.72 -19.83
CA PRO A 333 -14.11 -5.67 -20.40
C PRO A 333 -14.93 -4.41 -20.73
N GLY A 334 -14.44 -3.25 -20.28
CA GLY A 334 -15.14 -1.98 -20.41
C GLY A 334 -16.20 -1.70 -19.33
N GLY A 335 -16.36 -2.57 -18.34
CA GLY A 335 -17.29 -2.41 -17.22
C GLY A 335 -18.76 -2.69 -17.55
N PRO A 336 -19.66 -2.58 -16.56
CA PRO A 336 -21.10 -2.81 -16.75
C PRO A 336 -21.74 -1.79 -17.70
N ALA A 337 -22.90 -2.12 -18.27
CA ALA A 337 -23.70 -1.16 -19.02
C ALA A 337 -24.16 -0.01 -18.10
N ASN A 338 -24.23 1.21 -18.64
CA ASN A 338 -24.67 2.39 -17.86
C ASN A 338 -26.03 2.17 -17.19
N SER A 339 -26.98 1.52 -17.87
CA SER A 339 -28.28 1.20 -17.29
C SER A 339 -28.20 0.28 -16.06
N THR A 340 -27.23 -0.62 -16.01
CA THR A 340 -26.96 -1.50 -14.86
C THR A 340 -26.47 -0.67 -13.68
N VAL A 341 -25.56 0.27 -13.93
CA VAL A 341 -25.02 1.20 -12.93
C VAL A 341 -26.07 2.16 -12.42
N ASP A 342 -26.86 2.77 -13.31
CA ASP A 342 -27.92 3.72 -12.95
C ASP A 342 -29.00 3.05 -12.10
N LYS A 343 -29.36 1.80 -12.42
CA LYS A 343 -30.25 1.00 -11.59
C LYS A 343 -29.62 0.71 -10.22
N ALA A 344 -28.37 0.26 -10.17
CA ALA A 344 -27.67 0.01 -8.92
C ALA A 344 -27.58 1.26 -8.04
N ARG A 345 -27.40 2.45 -8.63
CA ARG A 345 -27.43 3.71 -7.90
C ARG A 345 -28.82 4.04 -7.35
N ALA A 346 -29.88 3.78 -8.11
CA ALA A 346 -31.25 3.93 -7.62
C ALA A 346 -31.54 2.97 -6.46
N ASP A 347 -31.06 1.73 -6.54
CA ASP A 347 -31.16 0.70 -5.49
C ASP A 347 -30.48 1.15 -4.18
N PHE A 348 -29.28 1.75 -4.29
CA PHE A 348 -28.54 2.28 -3.14
C PHE A 348 -29.10 3.61 -2.61
N GLY A 349 -29.68 4.44 -3.48
CA GLY A 349 -30.39 5.67 -3.10
C GLY A 349 -29.61 6.58 -2.16
N ARG A 350 -30.15 6.81 -0.95
CA ARG A 350 -29.56 7.72 0.05
C ARG A 350 -28.28 7.21 0.70
N ALA A 351 -27.90 5.96 0.48
CA ALA A 351 -26.61 5.44 0.93
C ALA A 351 -25.45 6.00 0.10
N LEU A 352 -25.72 6.48 -1.12
CA LEU A 352 -24.71 7.17 -1.92
C LEU A 352 -24.37 8.51 -1.26
N ALA A 353 -23.08 8.81 -1.17
CA ALA A 353 -22.62 10.13 -0.75
C ALA A 353 -23.18 11.23 -1.68
N SER A 354 -23.02 12.50 -1.33
CA SER A 354 -23.39 13.64 -2.19
C SER A 354 -22.40 14.79 -1.96
N PRO A 355 -22.35 15.82 -2.83
CA PRO A 355 -21.45 16.96 -2.63
C PRO A 355 -21.71 17.70 -1.32
N ASP A 356 -22.95 17.70 -0.85
CA ASP A 356 -23.33 18.36 0.40
C ASP A 356 -22.82 17.61 1.63
N ASP A 357 -22.52 16.31 1.52
CA ASP A 357 -21.91 15.51 2.60
C ASP A 357 -20.41 15.79 2.79
N LEU A 358 -19.77 16.45 1.82
CA LEU A 358 -18.32 16.72 1.79
C LEU A 358 -17.96 18.19 2.06
N ARG A 359 -18.96 19.05 2.28
CA ARG A 359 -18.78 20.43 2.72
C ARG A 359 -18.77 20.51 4.24
#